data_AF-A0A2K1IM65-F1
#
_entry.id   AF-A0A2K1IM65-F1
#
_cell.length_a   1.000
_cell.length_b   1.000
_cell.length_c   1.000
_cell.angle_alpha   90.00
_cell.angle_beta   90.00
_cell.angle_gamma   90.00
#
_symmetry.space_group_name_H-M   'P 1'
#
loop_
_entity.id
_entity.type
_entity.pdbx_description
1 polymer ?
#
loop_
_entity_poly.entity_id
_entity_poly.type
_entity_poly.pdbx_seq_one_letter_code
_entity_poly.pdbx_strand_id
1 'polypeptide(L)'
;MAGDEAGSSAVVVDDNGRLRVLDLETNSHSRLVAKSCDVFQCKLQDFQNLVKQLLDQANEKAQQIEDAKLSAVGMRNMVSAEIETRPEKLRDQARLIADKQEQLERLNAEYESLLTVKQEQEALIARLSGSSLQV
;
A
#
# COMPACT_ATOMS: atom_id res chain seq x y z
N MET A 1 -76.45 6.04 11.29
CA MET A 1 -77.18 4.77 11.14
C MET A 1 -76.12 3.68 11.10
N ALA A 2 -75.87 3.07 12.26
CA ALA A 2 -76.17 1.66 12.52
C ALA A 2 -75.35 0.79 11.55
N GLY A 3 -74.22 0.19 11.93
CA GLY A 3 -73.97 -0.46 13.21
C GLY A 3 -74.87 -1.69 13.32
N ASP A 4 -74.63 -2.67 12.43
CA ASP A 4 -75.21 -4.03 12.37
C ASP A 4 -74.60 -4.67 11.10
N GLU A 5 -74.10 -5.90 11.01
CA GLU A 5 -73.88 -6.99 11.95
C GLU A 5 -72.69 -7.81 11.43
N ALA A 6 -72.16 -8.66 12.29
CA ALA A 6 -71.16 -9.68 12.02
C ALA A 6 -71.24 -10.25 10.59
N GLY A 7 -70.08 -10.31 9.92
CA GLY A 7 -69.91 -11.04 8.68
C GLY A 7 -70.46 -12.45 8.84
N SER A 8 -71.65 -12.68 8.29
CA SER A 8 -72.21 -14.01 8.11
C SER A 8 -71.22 -14.77 7.25
N SER A 9 -70.42 -15.64 7.88
CA SER A 9 -69.64 -16.64 7.15
C SER A 9 -70.63 -17.61 6.53
N ALA A 10 -71.23 -17.20 5.42
CA ALA A 10 -72.02 -18.07 4.57
C ALA A 10 -71.03 -19.10 4.03
N VAL A 11 -71.07 -20.30 4.62
CA VAL A 11 -70.28 -21.43 4.14
C VAL A 11 -70.89 -21.85 2.81
N VAL A 12 -70.21 -21.51 1.72
CA VAL A 12 -70.60 -21.86 0.36
C VAL A 12 -70.07 -23.26 0.05
N VAL A 13 -70.94 -24.14 -0.45
CA VAL A 13 -70.54 -25.45 -0.94
C VAL A 13 -70.14 -25.30 -2.40
N ASP A 14 -68.87 -25.58 -2.69
CA ASP A 14 -68.29 -25.57 -4.05
C ASP A 14 -68.87 -26.73 -4.89
N ASP A 15 -68.78 -26.65 -6.22
CA ASP A 15 -69.31 -27.66 -7.16
C ASP A 15 -68.68 -29.05 -6.97
N ASN A 16 -67.55 -29.12 -6.26
CA ASN A 16 -66.87 -30.34 -5.84
C ASN A 16 -67.26 -30.83 -4.44
N GLY A 17 -68.35 -30.31 -3.85
CA GLY A 17 -68.86 -30.69 -2.52
C GLY A 17 -68.00 -30.22 -1.34
N ARG A 18 -67.13 -29.23 -1.54
CA ARG A 18 -66.23 -28.72 -0.49
C ARG A 18 -66.80 -27.48 0.17
N LEU A 19 -66.84 -27.48 1.50
CA LEU A 19 -67.25 -26.33 2.30
C LEU A 19 -66.18 -25.22 2.21
N ARG A 20 -66.58 -24.01 1.82
CA ARG A 20 -65.70 -22.83 1.72
C ARG A 20 -66.33 -21.63 2.40
N VAL A 21 -65.50 -20.82 3.04
CA VAL A 21 -65.93 -19.55 3.69
C VAL A 21 -65.80 -18.36 2.73
N LEU A 22 -65.04 -18.52 1.64
CA LEU A 22 -64.78 -17.51 0.62
C LEU A 22 -65.25 -18.01 -0.74
N ASP A 23 -65.79 -17.11 -1.54
CA ASP A 23 -66.19 -17.36 -2.93
C ASP A 23 -65.01 -17.86 -3.80
N LEU A 24 -65.29 -18.70 -4.79
CA LEU A 24 -64.31 -19.41 -5.61
C LEU A 24 -63.36 -18.45 -6.34
N GLU A 25 -63.90 -17.37 -6.89
CA GLU A 25 -63.13 -16.33 -7.60
C GLU A 25 -62.25 -15.50 -6.65
N THR A 26 -62.77 -15.17 -5.47
CA THR A 26 -62.03 -14.40 -4.46
C THR A 26 -60.85 -15.21 -3.90
N ASN A 27 -61.05 -16.50 -3.64
CA ASN A 27 -59.98 -17.41 -3.19
C ASN A 27 -58.93 -17.66 -4.28
N SER A 28 -59.32 -17.76 -5.56
CA SER A 28 -58.36 -17.94 -6.66
C SER A 28 -57.51 -16.69 -6.89
N HIS A 29 -58.11 -15.49 -6.85
CA HIS A 29 -57.39 -14.22 -6.92
C HIS A 29 -56.44 -14.03 -5.74
N SER A 30 -56.88 -14.31 -4.51
CA SER A 30 -56.03 -14.25 -3.32
C SER A 30 -54.79 -15.16 -3.45
N ARG A 31 -54.96 -16.38 -3.98
CA ARG A 31 -53.84 -17.30 -4.25
C ARG A 31 -52.90 -16.82 -5.35
N LEU A 32 -53.42 -16.14 -6.38
CA LEU A 32 -52.59 -15.55 -7.44
C LEU A 32 -51.74 -14.40 -6.90
N VAL A 33 -52.36 -13.52 -6.10
CA VAL A 33 -51.65 -12.41 -5.43
C VAL A 33 -50.58 -12.96 -4.48
N ALA A 34 -50.89 -13.99 -3.68
CA ALA A 34 -49.91 -14.64 -2.82
C ALA A 34 -48.69 -15.15 -3.61
N LYS A 35 -48.90 -15.88 -4.72
CA LYS A 35 -47.82 -16.33 -5.60
C LYS A 35 -47.01 -15.17 -6.19
N SER A 36 -47.68 -14.09 -6.58
CA SER A 36 -46.99 -12.90 -7.10
C SER A 36 -46.15 -12.21 -6.03
N CYS A 37 -46.62 -12.16 -4.78
CA CYS A 37 -45.87 -11.67 -3.64
C CYS A 37 -44.65 -12.53 -3.35
N ASP A 38 -44.76 -13.85 -3.42
CA ASP A 38 -43.63 -14.77 -3.24
C ASP A 38 -42.55 -14.53 -4.31
N VAL A 39 -42.95 -14.42 -5.58
CA VAL A 39 -42.01 -14.12 -6.68
C VAL A 39 -41.35 -12.75 -6.50
N PHE A 40 -42.11 -11.74 -6.06
CA PHE A 40 -41.56 -10.42 -5.76
C PHE A 40 -40.55 -10.49 -4.61
N GLN A 41 -40.85 -11.25 -3.56
CA GLN A 41 -39.95 -11.45 -2.43
C GLN A 41 -38.64 -12.11 -2.85
N CYS A 42 -38.69 -13.15 -3.69
CA CYS A 42 -37.49 -13.79 -4.25
C CYS A 42 -36.65 -12.78 -5.05
N LYS A 43 -37.27 -12.03 -5.96
CA LYS A 43 -36.56 -11.01 -6.77
C LYS A 43 -35.95 -9.92 -5.90
N LEU A 44 -36.65 -9.50 -4.84
CA LEU A 44 -36.14 -8.51 -3.90
C LEU A 44 -34.92 -9.05 -3.14
N GLN A 45 -34.94 -10.33 -2.76
CA GLN A 45 -33.81 -10.98 -2.10
C GLN A 45 -32.60 -11.10 -3.05
N ASP A 46 -32.81 -11.48 -4.31
CA ASP A 46 -31.76 -11.50 -5.33
C ASP A 46 -31.14 -10.12 -5.55
N PHE A 47 -31.98 -9.08 -5.63
CA PHE A 47 -31.52 -7.71 -5.76
C PHE A 47 -30.69 -7.26 -4.55
N GLN A 48 -31.14 -7.57 -3.32
CA GLN A 48 -30.37 -7.28 -2.11
C GLN A 48 -29.01 -7.98 -2.12
N ASN A 49 -28.94 -9.23 -2.59
CA ASN A 49 -27.69 -9.97 -2.71
C ASN A 49 -26.76 -9.34 -3.76
N LEU A 50 -27.29 -8.92 -4.90
CA LEU A 50 -26.52 -8.25 -5.94
C LEU A 50 -25.93 -6.92 -5.44
N VAL A 51 -26.73 -6.11 -4.74
CA VAL A 51 -26.26 -4.85 -4.16
C VAL A 51 -25.15 -5.08 -3.14
N LYS A 52 -25.28 -6.11 -2.28
CA LYS A 52 -24.22 -6.49 -1.33
C LYS A 52 -22.92 -6.85 -2.05
N GLN A 53 -23.00 -7.72 -3.06
CA GLN A 53 -21.82 -8.11 -3.85
C GLN A 53 -21.16 -6.92 -4.53
N LEU A 54 -21.95 -6.00 -5.08
CA LEU A 54 -21.42 -4.78 -5.71
C LEU A 54 -20.72 -3.88 -4.70
N LEU A 55 -21.30 -3.69 -3.51
CA LEU A 55 -20.68 -2.92 -2.43
C LEU A 55 -19.37 -3.55 -1.96
N ASP A 56 -19.34 -4.87 -1.81
CA ASP A 56 -18.12 -5.59 -1.41
C ASP A 56 -17.00 -5.41 -2.46
N GLN A 57 -17.32 -5.57 -3.74
CA GLN A 57 -16.37 -5.34 -4.83
C GLN A 57 -15.90 -3.88 -4.89
N ALA A 58 -16.80 -2.92 -4.69
CA ALA A 58 -16.44 -1.50 -4.67
C ALA A 58 -15.49 -1.17 -3.52
N ASN A 59 -15.74 -1.72 -2.33
CA ASN A 59 -14.87 -1.57 -1.16
C ASN A 59 -13.49 -2.20 -1.38
N GLU A 60 -13.44 -3.42 -1.95
CA GLU A 60 -12.18 -4.09 -2.28
C GLU A 60 -11.34 -3.26 -3.25
N LYS A 61 -11.97 -2.70 -4.29
CA LYS A 61 -11.29 -1.85 -5.27
C LYS A 61 -10.85 -0.53 -4.67
N ALA A 62 -11.66 0.08 -3.82
CA ALA A 62 -11.27 1.29 -3.09
C ALA A 62 -10.03 1.06 -2.23
N GLN A 63 -9.97 -0.08 -1.52
CA GLN A 63 -8.80 -0.44 -0.70
C GLN A 63 -7.54 -0.62 -1.57
N GLN A 64 -7.64 -1.36 -2.68
CA GLN A 64 -6.52 -1.55 -3.61
C GLN A 64 -5.98 -0.22 -4.16
N ILE A 65 -6.86 0.73 -4.46
CA ILE A 65 -6.47 2.06 -4.93
C ILE A 65 -5.75 2.84 -3.83
N GLU A 66 -6.26 2.82 -2.60
CA GLU A 66 -5.63 3.56 -1.51
C GLU A 66 -4.26 2.96 -1.16
N ASP A 67 -4.12 1.64 -1.15
CA ASP A 67 -2.83 0.96 -0.93
C ASP A 67 -1.80 1.34 -2.02
N ALA A 68 -2.22 1.34 -3.28
CA ALA A 68 -1.36 1.75 -4.40
C ALA A 68 -0.98 3.24 -4.30
N LYS A 69 -1.92 4.10 -3.91
CA LYS A 69 -1.69 5.54 -3.71
C LYS A 69 -0.69 5.78 -2.58
N LEU A 70 -0.83 5.10 -1.44
CA LEU A 70 0.11 5.18 -0.33
C LEU A 70 1.52 4.75 -0.75
N SER A 71 1.63 3.63 -1.47
CA SER A 71 2.91 3.16 -2.02
C SER A 71 3.55 4.19 -2.96
N ALA A 72 2.77 4.75 -3.89
CA ALA A 72 3.24 5.77 -4.82
C ALA A 72 3.71 7.06 -4.11
N VAL A 73 2.98 7.51 -3.10
CA VAL A 73 3.38 8.67 -2.27
C VAL A 73 4.67 8.36 -1.51
N GLY A 74 4.79 7.15 -0.94
CA GLY A 74 6.00 6.69 -0.25
C GLY A 74 7.22 6.72 -1.16
N MET A 75 7.13 6.11 -2.35
CA MET A 75 8.21 6.13 -3.35
C MET A 75 8.57 7.56 -3.77
N ARG A 76 7.57 8.42 -3.99
CA ARG A 76 7.81 9.83 -4.33
C ARG A 76 8.58 10.53 -3.23
N ASN A 77 8.20 10.35 -1.96
CA ASN A 77 8.86 10.98 -0.84
C ASN A 77 10.32 10.49 -0.69
N MET A 78 10.58 9.20 -0.90
CA MET A 78 11.94 8.66 -0.90
C MET A 78 12.80 9.29 -1.99
N VAL A 79 12.27 9.42 -3.21
CA VAL A 79 12.97 10.06 -4.32
C VAL A 79 13.24 11.53 -4.03
N SER A 80 12.25 12.27 -3.52
CA SER A 80 12.42 13.67 -3.13
C SER A 80 13.49 13.84 -2.05
N ALA A 81 13.47 13.01 -1.00
CA ALA A 81 14.47 13.05 0.06
C ALA A 81 15.88 12.72 -0.46
N GLU A 82 16.02 11.77 -1.39
CA GLU A 82 17.31 11.48 -2.00
C GLU A 82 17.80 12.63 -2.89
N ILE A 83 16.91 13.28 -3.66
CA ILE A 83 17.26 14.46 -4.46
C ILE A 83 17.77 15.61 -3.58
N GLU A 84 17.13 15.83 -2.42
CA GLU A 84 17.52 16.88 -1.48
C GLU A 84 18.84 16.57 -0.78
N THR A 85 19.04 15.33 -0.32
CA THR A 85 20.23 14.96 0.49
C THR A 85 21.47 14.62 -0.34
N ARG A 86 21.30 14.17 -1.59
CA ARG A 86 22.41 13.81 -2.48
C ARG A 86 23.43 14.92 -2.72
N PRO A 87 23.07 16.19 -3.02
CA PRO A 87 24.06 17.24 -3.24
C PRO A 87 24.89 17.55 -1.99
N GLU A 88 24.28 17.49 -0.79
CA GLU A 88 25.00 17.68 0.47
C GLU A 88 26.00 16.55 0.69
N LYS A 89 25.58 15.29 0.54
CA LYS A 89 26.48 14.12 0.60
C LYS A 89 27.64 14.22 -0.38
N LEU A 90 27.39 14.67 -1.61
CA LEU A 90 28.44 14.86 -2.63
C LEU A 90 29.43 15.97 -2.24
N ARG A 91 28.95 17.08 -1.66
CA ARG A 91 29.82 18.15 -1.16
C ARG A 91 30.68 17.68 -0.01
N ASP A 92 30.10 16.95 0.95
CA ASP A 92 30.83 16.42 2.09
C ASP A 92 31.91 15.42 1.66
N GLN A 93 31.58 14.55 0.70
CA GLN A 93 32.55 13.63 0.10
C GLN A 93 33.66 14.37 -0.63
N ALA A 94 33.34 15.38 -1.43
CA ALA A 94 34.33 16.19 -2.16
C ALA A 94 35.29 16.90 -1.20
N ARG A 95 34.76 17.44 -0.08
CA ARG A 95 35.58 18.04 0.98
C ARG A 95 36.52 17.02 1.61
N LEU A 96 36.01 15.84 1.96
CA LEU A 96 36.83 14.78 2.54
C LEU A 96 37.95 14.33 1.59
N ILE A 97 37.67 14.23 0.29
CA ILE A 97 38.67 13.92 -0.72
C ILE A 97 39.75 15.00 -0.75
N ALA A 98 39.38 16.28 -0.75
CA ALA A 98 40.34 17.39 -0.75
C ALA A 98 41.24 17.36 0.50
N ASP A 99 40.65 17.20 1.69
CA ASP A 99 41.40 17.11 2.95
C ASP A 99 42.41 15.95 2.93
N LYS A 100 42.03 14.81 2.32
CA LYS A 100 42.90 13.64 2.19
C LYS A 100 44.01 13.83 1.16
N GLN A 101 43.74 14.54 0.07
CA GLN A 101 44.76 14.89 -0.92
C GLN A 101 45.81 15.82 -0.32
N GLU A 102 45.39 16.87 0.39
CA GLU A 102 46.32 17.77 1.09
C GLU A 102 47.19 17.01 2.10
N GLN A 103 46.58 16.11 2.88
CA GLN A 103 47.32 15.26 3.82
C GLN A 103 48.37 14.38 3.11
N LEU A 104 48.03 13.84 1.93
CA LEU A 104 48.94 13.03 1.12
C LEU A 104 50.11 13.85 0.56
N GLU A 105 49.84 15.05 0.04
CA GLU A 105 50.86 15.95 -0.47
C GLU A 105 51.87 16.33 0.62
N ARG A 106 51.38 16.65 1.82
CA ARG A 106 52.23 16.92 2.97
C ARG A 106 53.12 15.74 3.35
N LEU A 107 52.55 14.54 3.42
CA LEU A 107 53.29 13.31 3.74
C LEU A 107 54.35 12.99 2.67
N ASN A 108 54.04 13.20 1.40
CA ASN A 108 54.99 13.01 0.32
C ASN A 108 56.16 14.00 0.43
N ALA A 109 55.89 15.28 0.70
CA ALA A 109 56.94 16.27 0.90
C ALA A 109 57.84 15.94 2.09
N GLU A 110 57.26 15.47 3.20
CA GLU A 110 58.01 15.01 4.37
C GLU A 110 58.86 13.78 4.06
N TYR A 111 58.31 12.81 3.33
CA TYR A 111 59.02 11.62 2.89
C TYR A 111 60.23 11.97 2.00
N GLU A 112 60.05 12.82 0.99
CA GLU A 112 61.13 13.26 0.11
C GLU A 112 62.23 13.99 0.91
N SER A 113 61.84 14.85 1.87
CA SER A 113 62.80 15.53 2.74
C SER A 113 63.57 14.56 3.65
N LEU A 114 62.94 13.49 4.15
CA LEU A 114 63.62 12.48 4.94
C LEU A 114 64.55 11.62 4.08
N LEU A 115 64.16 11.36 2.84
CA LEU A 115 64.96 10.59 1.88
C LEU A 115 66.26 11.32 1.53
N THR A 116 66.22 12.64 1.31
CA THR A 116 67.42 13.45 1.06
C THR A 116 68.35 13.43 2.27
N VAL A 117 67.82 13.67 3.48
CA VAL A 117 68.60 13.61 4.73
C VAL A 117 69.24 12.24 4.93
N LYS A 118 68.49 11.15 4.67
CA LYS A 118 69.03 9.78 4.73
C LYS A 118 70.21 9.61 3.77
N GLN A 119 70.09 10.05 2.52
CA GLN A 119 71.17 9.94 1.53
C GLN A 119 72.41 10.74 1.95
N GLU A 120 72.23 11.94 2.49
CA GLU A 120 73.34 12.76 3.02
C GLU A 120 74.05 12.07 4.19
N GLN A 121 73.29 11.48 5.11
CA GLN A 121 73.84 10.71 6.23
C GLN A 121 74.60 9.47 5.76
N GLU A 122 74.06 8.72 4.81
CA GLU A 122 74.73 7.55 4.22
C GLU A 122 76.05 7.95 3.53
N ALA A 123 76.06 9.05 2.79
CA ALA A 123 77.28 9.58 2.17
C ALA A 123 78.32 10.04 3.20
N LEU A 124 77.88 10.66 4.31
CA LEU A 124 78.76 11.06 5.40
C LEU A 124 79.39 9.84 6.10
N ILE A 125 78.58 8.82 6.40
CA ILE A 125 79.06 7.55 6.99
C ILE A 125 80.08 6.88 6.08
N ALA A 126 79.82 6.83 4.77
CA ALA A 126 80.76 6.28 3.79
C ALA A 126 82.11 7.02 3.78
N ARG A 127 82.09 8.36 3.89
CA ARG A 127 83.31 9.17 4.00
C ARG A 127 84.08 8.93 5.31
N LEU A 128 83.37 8.84 6.44
CA LEU A 128 83.97 8.62 7.75
C LEU A 128 84.59 7.22 7.85
N SER A 129 83.89 6.20 7.37
CA SER A 129 84.37 4.81 7.34
C SER A 129 85.57 4.62 6.39
N GLY A 130 85.59 5.29 5.24
CA GLY A 130 86.74 5.31 4.35
C GLY A 130 87.96 6.02 4.95
N SER A 131 87.75 7.11 5.67
CA SER A 131 88.81 7.87 6.35
C SER A 131 89.40 7.10 7.54
N SER A 132 88.59 6.33 8.27
CA SER A 132 89.04 5.51 9.41
C SER A 132 89.85 4.27 9.01
N LEU A 133 89.87 3.90 7.72
CA LEU A 133 90.69 2.79 7.18
C LEU A 133 92.06 3.25 6.67
N GLN A 134 92.34 4.56 6.67
CA GLN A 134 93.60 5.15 6.17
C GLN A 134 94.61 5.54 7.27
N VAL A 135 94.38 5.09 8.51
CA VAL A 135 95.33 5.21 9.64
C VAL A 135 95.71 3.81 10.09
#